data_AF-A0A5E4LG19-F1
#
_entry.id   AF-A0A5E4LG19-F1
#
_cell.length_a   1.000
_cell.length_b   1.000
_cell.length_c   1.000
_cell.angle_alpha   90.00
_cell.angle_beta   90.00
_cell.angle_gamma   90.00
#
_symmetry.space_group_name_H-M   'P 1'
#
loop_
_entity.id
_entity.type
_entity.pdbx_description
1 polymer ?
#
loop_
_entity_poly.entity_id
_entity_poly.type
_entity_poly.pdbx_seq_one_letter_code
_entity_poly.pdbx_strand_id
1 'polypeptide(L)' 'MYVCSKCKKDIASLDTKFTRCPYCGHRILYKKREPVAKEVTTD' A
#
# COMPACT_ATOMS: atom_id res chain seq x y z
N MET A 1 5.83 -1.84 -1.42
CA MET A 1 5.37 -0.48 -1.09
C MET A 1 3.91 -0.53 -0.67
N TYR A 2 3.56 0.19 0.37
CA TYR A 2 2.20 0.31 0.87
C TYR A 2 1.67 1.72 0.66
N VAL A 3 0.35 1.86 0.60
CA VAL A 3 -0.34 3.15 0.48
C VAL A 3 -1.31 3.26 1.65
N CYS A 4 -1.28 4.39 2.36
CA CYS A 4 -2.25 4.62 3.42
C CYS A 4 -3.64 4.92 2.84
N SER A 5 -4.69 4.28 3.38
CA SER A 5 -6.07 4.54 2.96
C SER A 5 -6.51 6.00 3.16
N LYS A 6 -6.06 6.63 4.26
CA LYS A 6 -6.47 7.99 4.62
C LYS A 6 -5.63 9.08 3.94
N CYS A 7 -4.32 9.10 4.18
CA CYS A 7 -3.46 10.17 3.66
C CYS A 7 -2.91 9.91 2.26
N LYS A 8 -3.16 8.71 1.69
CA LYS A 8 -2.72 8.29 0.36
C LYS A 8 -1.20 8.38 0.10
N LYS A 9 -0.41 8.55 1.15
CA LYS A 9 1.06 8.60 1.06
C LYS A 9 1.62 7.19 0.85
N ASP A 10 2.67 7.14 0.05
CA ASP A 10 3.47 5.94 -0.17
C ASP A 10 4.37 5.67 1.05
N ILE A 11 4.42 4.41 1.46
CA ILE A 11 5.20 3.91 2.58
C ILE A 11 6.09 2.78 2.06
N ALA A 12 7.41 2.99 2.11
CA ALA A 12 8.38 2.03 1.58
C ALA A 12 8.52 0.80 2.48
N SER A 13 8.64 1.02 3.79
CA SER A 13 8.81 -0.01 4.81
C SER A 13 7.79 0.17 5.94
N LEU A 14 7.32 -0.96 6.49
CA LEU A 14 6.53 -1.00 7.72
C LEU A 14 7.36 -1.68 8.78
N ASP A 15 7.28 -1.18 10.02
CA ASP A 15 7.82 -1.91 11.17
C ASP A 15 7.06 -3.23 11.34
N THR A 16 7.80 -4.31 11.62
CA THR A 16 7.24 -5.66 11.84
C THR A 16 6.32 -5.72 13.06
N LYS A 17 6.47 -4.78 14.00
CA LYS A 17 5.75 -4.76 15.27
C LYS A 17 4.41 -4.02 15.20
N PHE A 18 4.26 -3.03 14.31
CA PHE A 18 3.05 -2.21 14.23
C PHE A 18 2.71 -1.78 12.80
N THR A 19 1.52 -2.16 12.36
CA THR A 19 0.92 -1.70 11.09
C THR A 19 0.27 -0.32 11.29
N ARG A 20 1.08 0.73 11.24
CA ARG A 20 0.62 2.14 11.32
C ARG A 20 1.26 2.98 10.23
N CYS A 21 0.48 3.89 9.66
CA CYS A 21 1.00 4.91 8.76
C CYS A 21 1.88 5.89 9.56
N PRO A 22 3.15 6.12 9.15
CA PRO A 22 4.07 7.03 9.86
C PRO A 22 3.63 8.50 9.80
N TYR A 23 2.73 8.86 8.87
CA TYR A 23 2.32 10.24 8.66
C TYR A 23 1.03 10.63 9.40
N CYS A 24 0.06 9.72 9.51
CA CYS A 24 -1.26 10.04 10.06
C CYS A 24 -1.75 9.07 11.14
N GLY A 25 -0.94 8.07 11.50
CA GLY A 25 -1.29 7.07 12.53
C GLY A 25 -2.41 6.09 12.15
N HIS A 26 -2.95 6.19 10.95
CA HIS A 26 -4.00 5.30 10.46
C HIS A 26 -3.48 3.86 10.27
N ARG A 27 -4.31 2.86 10.55
CA ARG A 27 -3.89 1.45 10.65
C ARG A 27 -4.19 0.61 9.40
N ILE A 28 -4.99 1.15 8.47
CA ILE A 28 -5.36 0.47 7.22
C ILE A 28 -4.44 0.93 6.10
N LEU A 29 -3.72 -0.03 5.51
CA LEU A 29 -2.74 0.17 4.45
C LEU A 29 -3.01 -0.81 3.31
N TYR A 30 -2.87 -0.36 2.07
CA TYR A 30 -3.01 -1.18 0.87
C TYR A 30 -1.65 -1.53 0.30
N LYS A 31 -1.47 -2.75 -0.24
CA LYS A 31 -0.29 -3.08 -1.04
C LYS A 31 -0.40 -2.33 -2.37
N LYS A 32 0.65 -1.60 -2.75
CA LYS A 32 0.71 -0.94 -4.07
C LYS A 32 0.66 -2.01 -5.15
N ARG A 33 -0.10 -1.75 -6.22
CA ARG A 33 -0.12 -2.64 -7.39
C ARG A 33 1.29 -2.80 -7.94
N GLU A 34 1.60 -4.01 -8.37
CA GLU A 34 2.84 -4.28 -9.08
C GLU A 34 2.84 -3.49 -10.40
N PRO A 35 3.98 -2.95 -10.84
CA PRO A 35 4.07 -2.17 -12.08
C PRO A 35 3.93 -3.05 -13.33
N VAL A 36 3.84 -4.37 -13.17
CA VAL A 36 3.72 -5.33 -14.26
C VAL A 36 2.28 -5.32 -14.76
N ALA A 37 2.10 -4.93 -16.03
CA ALA A 37 0.84 -5.09 -16.73
C ALA A 37 0.58 -6.58 -16.95
N LYS A 38 -0.54 -7.08 -16.45
CA LYS A 38 -1.00 -8.44 -16.75
C LYS A 38 -1.81 -8.39 -18.03
N GLU A 39 -1.47 -9.23 -19.00
CA GLU A 39 -2.30 -9.46 -20.18
C GLU A 39 -3.50 -10.31 -19.76
N VAL A 40 -4.71 -9.85 -20.10
CA VAL A 40 -5.97 -10.54 -19.80
C VAL A 40 -6.73 -10.68 -21.10
N THR A 41 -7.04 -11.91 -21.51
CA THR A 41 -7.89 -12.19 -22.66
C THR A 41 -9.35 -12.05 -22.27
N THR A 42 -10.13 -11.33 -23.05
CA THR A 42 -11.60 -11.28 -22.95
C THR A 42 -12.20 -12.26 -23.95
N ASP A 43 -13.11 -13.12 -23.49
CA ASP A 43 -13.92 -14.01 -24.35
C ASP A 43 -14.84 -13.23 -25.31
#